data_AF-A0A6A6HX57-F1
#
_entry.id   AF-A0A6A6HX57-F1
#
_cell.length_a   1.000
_cell.length_b   1.000
_cell.length_c   1.000
_cell.angle_alpha   90.00
_cell.angle_beta   90.00
_cell.angle_gamma   90.00
#
_symmetry.space_group_name_H-M   'P 1'
#
loop_
_entity.id
_entity.type
_entity.pdbx_description
1 polymer ?
#
loop_
_entity_poly.entity_id
_entity_poly.type
_entity_poly.pdbx_seq_one_letter_code
_entity_poly.pdbx_strand_id
1 'polypeptide(L)' 'RYPCDFPGCGASFGRARDLPRHKKIHDESLKITCPECDRTYHREDLLARHRR' A
#
# COMPACT_ATOMS: atom_id res chain seq x y z
N ARG A 1 -18.89 -5.80 -1.86
CA ARG A 1 -18.06 -4.63 -1.48
C ARG A 1 -17.15 -5.11 -0.34
N TYR A 2 -15.85 -4.80 -0.38
CA TYR A 2 -14.85 -5.31 0.54
C TYR A 2 -14.28 -4.15 1.37
N PRO A 3 -14.84 -3.84 2.54
CA PRO A 3 -14.37 -2.75 3.40
C PRO A 3 -13.04 -3.09 4.05
N CYS A 4 -12.23 -2.05 4.29
CA CYS A 4 -11.06 -2.14 5.14
C CYS A 4 -11.49 -2.21 6.60
N ASP A 5 -10.83 -3.08 7.35
CA ASP A 5 -11.07 -3.30 8.79
C ASP A 5 -10.13 -2.44 9.66
N PHE A 6 -9.22 -1.67 9.02
CA PHE A 6 -8.25 -0.88 9.76
C PHE A 6 -8.93 0.29 10.49
N PRO A 7 -8.64 0.50 11.79
CA PRO A 7 -9.28 1.55 12.57
C PRO A 7 -9.02 2.94 11.95
N GLY A 8 -10.09 3.67 11.65
CA GLY A 8 -10.02 4.98 10.98
C GLY A 8 -9.90 4.92 9.45
N CYS A 9 -9.86 3.73 8.83
CA CYS A 9 -9.85 3.59 7.38
C CYS A 9 -11.26 3.33 6.81
N GLY A 10 -11.84 4.31 6.15
CA GLY A 10 -13.15 4.18 5.47
C GLY A 10 -13.10 3.55 4.07
N ALA A 11 -11.96 2.98 3.66
CA ALA A 11 -11.77 2.46 2.31
C ALA A 11 -12.63 1.21 2.07
N SER A 12 -13.21 1.10 0.87
CA SER A 12 -13.97 -0.09 0.50
C SER A 12 -13.84 -0.37 -1.00
N PHE A 13 -13.59 -1.63 -1.33
CA PHE A 13 -13.20 -2.05 -2.67
C PHE A 13 -14.29 -2.86 -3.35
N GLY A 14 -14.36 -2.80 -4.68
CA GLY A 14 -15.25 -3.63 -5.48
C GLY A 14 -14.80 -5.10 -5.58
N ARG A 15 -13.50 -5.36 -5.41
CA ARG A 15 -12.89 -6.69 -5.63
C ARG A 15 -12.15 -7.17 -4.38
N ALA A 16 -12.22 -8.48 -4.12
CA ALA A 16 -11.58 -9.12 -2.98
C ALA A 16 -10.06 -8.90 -2.97
N ARG A 17 -9.42 -9.01 -4.14
CA ARG A 17 -7.96 -8.86 -4.31
C ARG A 17 -7.41 -7.46 -3.97
N ASP A 18 -8.26 -6.43 -4.03
CA ASP A 18 -7.84 -5.06 -3.76
C ASP A 18 -7.70 -4.80 -2.26
N LEU A 19 -8.49 -5.48 -1.43
CA LEU A 19 -8.47 -5.35 0.02
C LEU A 19 -7.11 -5.75 0.65
N PRO A 20 -6.55 -6.95 0.43
CA PRO A 20 -5.25 -7.31 1.01
C PRO A 20 -4.12 -6.43 0.46
N ARG A 21 -4.20 -6.00 -0.80
CA ARG A 21 -3.24 -5.06 -1.39
C ARG A 21 -3.29 -3.69 -0.73
N HIS A 22 -4.48 -3.23 -0.36
CA HIS A 22 -4.66 -2.00 0.40
C HIS A 22 -4.18 -2.15 1.84
N LYS A 23 -4.42 -3.29 2.51
CA LYS A 23 -3.95 -3.50 3.89
C LYS A 23 -2.43 -3.29 4.06
N LYS A 24 -1.64 -3.53 3.00
CA LYS A 24 -0.19 -3.21 2.99
C LYS A 24 0.15 -1.74 3.22
N ILE A 25 -0.80 -0.81 3.03
CA ILE A 25 -0.57 0.61 3.33
C ILE A 25 -0.57 0.92 4.82
N HIS A 26 -1.32 0.12 5.58
CA HIS A 26 -1.44 0.28 7.02
C HIS A 26 -0.30 -0.40 7.77
N ASP A 27 0.34 -1.36 7.11
CA ASP A 27 1.47 -2.08 7.65
C ASP A 27 2.76 -1.37 7.26
N GLU A 28 3.44 -0.76 8.24
CA GLU A 28 4.68 -0.04 8.02
C GLU A 28 5.85 -0.95 7.67
N SER A 29 5.79 -2.24 8.04
CA SER A 29 6.82 -3.22 7.67
C SER A 29 6.77 -3.60 6.19
N LEU A 30 5.63 -3.36 5.53
CA LEU A 30 5.45 -3.54 4.09
C LEU A 30 5.77 -2.27 3.28
N LYS A 31 6.21 -1.19 3.95
CA LYS A 31 6.76 -0.02 3.27
C LYS A 31 8.15 -0.36 2.73
N ILE A 32 8.37 -0.03 1.47
CA ILE A 32 9.64 -0.20 0.78
C ILE A 32 10.25 1.18 0.65
N THR A 33 11.37 1.40 1.31
CA THR A 33 12.09 2.68 1.29
C THR A 33 13.00 2.74 0.07
N CYS A 34 12.96 3.86 -0.65
CA CYS A 34 13.88 4.14 -1.73
C CYS A 34 15.27 4.44 -1.14
N PRO A 35 16.33 3.70 -1.50
CA PRO A 35 17.67 3.91 -0.95
C PRO A 35 18.31 5.24 -1.36
N GLU A 36 17.75 5.92 -2.37
CA GLU A 36 18.33 7.14 -2.95
C GLU A 36 17.70 8.43 -2.39
N CYS A 37 16.49 8.38 -1.83
CA CYS A 37 15.78 9.58 -1.39
C CYS A 37 14.88 9.39 -0.15
N ASP A 38 15.01 8.25 0.55
CA ASP A 38 14.29 7.91 1.79
C ASP A 38 12.76 7.87 1.68
N ARG A 39 12.20 7.98 0.46
CA ARG A 39 10.76 7.90 0.24
C ARG A 39 10.27 6.47 0.41
N THR A 40 9.19 6.29 1.18
CA THR A 40 8.56 5.00 1.41
C THR A 40 7.38 4.76 0.46
N TYR A 41 7.32 3.56 -0.09
CA TYR A 41 6.29 3.11 -1.03
C TYR A 41 5.70 1.78 -0.55
N HIS A 42 4.38 1.62 -0.61
CA HIS A 42 3.73 0.36 -0.20
C HIS A 42 3.67 -0.70 -1.31
N ARG A 43 4.29 -0.42 -2.46
CA ARG A 43 4.34 -1.34 -3.60
C ARG A 43 5.62 -1.18 -4.41
N GLU A 44 6.11 -2.31 -4.91
CA GLU A 44 7.28 -2.37 -5.77
C GLU A 44 7.05 -1.69 -7.11
N ASP A 45 5.85 -1.77 -7.71
CA ASP A 45 5.55 -1.08 -8.97
C ASP A 45 5.67 0.44 -8.85
N LEU A 46 5.28 0.99 -7.69
CA LEU A 46 5.39 2.41 -7.40
C LEU A 46 6.86 2.82 -7.20
N LEU A 47 7.63 2.01 -6.47
CA LEU A 47 9.06 2.25 -6.30
C LEU A 47 9.81 2.14 -7.63
N ALA A 48 9.54 1.10 -8.42
CA ALA A 48 10.16 0.87 -9.71
C ALA A 48 9.86 2.01 -10.68
N ARG A 49 8.63 2.51 -10.71
CA ARG A 49 8.26 3.71 -11.50
C ARG A 49 8.93 4.97 -10.98
N HIS A 50 9.12 5.10 -9.67
CA HIS A 50 9.81 6.24 -9.09
C HIS A 50 11.32 6.25 -9.42
N ARG A 51 11.96 5.08 -9.48
CA ARG A 51 13.37 4.91 -9.80
C ARG A 51 13.68 4.98 -11.31
N ARG A 52 12.65 5.03 -12.15
CA ARG A 52 12.76 5.06 -13.62
C ARG A 52 12.80 6.49 -14.11
#